data_AF-A0A9D5RFK4-F1
#
_entry.id   AF-A0A9D5RFK4-F1
#
_cell.length_a   1.000
_cell.length_b   1.000
_cell.length_c   1.000
_cell.angle_alpha   90.00
_cell.angle_beta   90.00
_cell.angle_gamma   90.00
#
_symmetry.space_group_name_H-M   'P 1'
#
loop_
_entity.id
_entity.type
_entity.pdbx_description
1 polymer ?
#
loop_
_entity_poly.entity_id
_entity_poly.type
_entity_poly.pdbx_seq_one_letter_code
_entity_poly.pdbx_strand_id
1 'polypeptide(L)'
;MKRFLVFTLLLVATLCVCSIAFATTDHALPSEIESYFSVGDSTILDYADLTGHGTDDCWFVMVRTKDGTNILYCFSLKENGWDVQFRTSDAVPQVSAQLSLIVDTEGIDYGMNATVKPLLCIYQMNVSDEYPELTLRFALEKGKWNLHSIESYIGYDHMLVQDGVMTFFESSENLEVAGRVYGTLQRDIRYISLSAIPKTMAEARKKLTVAPDLPQSSELKVYPVTFAGKKKYDVYSAPDKTSIRGANGKAKVSTNSWIQVFGTEGDWVLIQYSIDASHYRFGYISSSALPRKANVPELSFKGTDAWTVGEVRITDDPLYSQTTLAILPDGCWVTWLATMGQWAYIESSTADYFRGFVPVDSLSTSRQFDLQDMGDPAMLEGTLSVDPSGRKVSVHFRPISGGALEDKNIESFELRDPFSKLHLSSLNEKDQEGYYSGTFTIPNETCSIQIVAMPAYGTMDEWDSMKAVTVEW
;
A
#
# COMPACT_ATOMS: atom_id res chain seq x y z
N MET A 1 41.89 50.34 -35.36
CA MET A 1 40.89 51.42 -35.27
C MET A 1 39.96 51.32 -36.47
N LYS A 2 38.63 51.40 -36.26
CA LYS A 2 37.52 50.96 -37.15
C LYS A 2 37.17 49.47 -37.08
N ARG A 3 36.61 49.04 -35.93
CA ARG A 3 35.71 47.87 -35.79
C ARG A 3 35.06 47.81 -34.38
N PHE A 4 34.83 48.97 -33.76
CA PHE A 4 34.34 49.09 -32.38
C PHE A 4 33.11 50.02 -32.26
N LEU A 5 32.32 50.17 -33.33
CA LEU A 5 31.19 51.11 -33.38
C LEU A 5 29.91 50.53 -34.00
N VAL A 6 29.68 49.22 -33.88
CA VAL A 6 28.41 48.59 -34.31
C VAL A 6 27.75 47.76 -33.19
N PHE A 7 28.40 47.58 -32.04
CA PHE A 7 27.87 46.78 -30.92
C PHE A 7 27.16 47.58 -29.81
N THR A 8 26.94 48.89 -30.00
CA THR A 8 26.33 49.75 -28.97
C THR A 8 25.05 50.46 -29.45
N LEU A 9 24.49 50.03 -30.58
CA LEU A 9 23.24 50.60 -31.13
C LEU A 9 22.17 49.54 -31.45
N LEU A 10 22.37 48.30 -31.00
CA LEU A 10 21.36 47.23 -31.03
C LEU A 10 20.98 46.73 -29.62
N LEU A 11 21.35 47.49 -28.59
CA LEU A 11 21.08 47.18 -27.17
C LEU A 11 20.20 48.27 -26.49
N VAL A 12 19.64 49.20 -27.27
CA VAL A 12 18.80 50.31 -26.77
C VAL A 12 17.42 50.39 -27.46
N ALA A 13 17.12 49.47 -28.40
CA ALA A 13 15.84 49.44 -29.12
C ALA A 13 14.95 48.22 -28.78
N THR A 14 15.28 47.47 -27.72
CA THR A 14 14.43 46.41 -27.16
C THR A 14 14.33 46.51 -25.63
N LEU A 15 14.41 47.73 -25.10
CA LEU A 15 13.55 48.10 -23.97
C LEU A 15 12.15 48.40 -24.54
N CYS A 16 11.53 47.38 -25.15
CA CYS A 16 10.09 47.31 -25.04
C CYS A 16 9.89 47.08 -23.54
N VAL A 17 9.36 48.10 -22.89
CA VAL A 17 8.49 47.90 -21.74
C VAL A 17 7.42 46.94 -22.25
N CYS A 18 7.71 45.64 -22.22
CA CYS A 18 6.69 44.62 -22.08
C CYS A 18 6.13 44.88 -20.69
N SER A 19 5.28 45.89 -20.59
CA SER A 19 4.11 45.75 -19.76
C SER A 19 3.51 44.46 -20.27
N ILE A 20 3.73 43.37 -19.54
CA ILE A 20 2.96 42.17 -19.74
C ILE A 20 1.55 42.64 -19.38
N ALA A 21 0.81 43.10 -20.39
CA ALA A 21 -0.61 43.31 -20.28
C ALA A 21 -1.17 41.89 -20.17
N PHE A 22 -1.17 41.38 -18.94
CA PHE A 22 -1.95 40.21 -18.59
C PHE A 22 -3.38 40.56 -18.97
N ALA A 23 -3.94 39.86 -19.95
CA ALA A 23 -5.34 39.98 -20.27
C ALA A 23 -6.10 39.53 -19.01
N THR A 24 -6.53 40.51 -18.22
CA THR A 24 -7.58 40.31 -17.23
C THR A 24 -8.79 39.79 -17.98
N THR A 25 -9.49 38.83 -17.40
CA THR A 25 -10.79 38.35 -17.89
C THR A 25 -11.62 39.52 -18.43
N ASP A 26 -12.15 39.41 -19.65
CA ASP A 26 -13.03 40.43 -20.25
C ASP A 26 -14.35 40.56 -19.44
N HIS A 27 -14.62 39.61 -18.54
CA HIS A 27 -15.79 39.58 -17.69
C HIS A 27 -15.53 40.24 -16.32
N ALA A 28 -16.49 41.05 -15.89
CA ALA A 28 -16.52 41.52 -14.51
C ALA A 28 -16.90 40.38 -13.56
N LEU A 29 -16.28 40.34 -12.37
CA LEU A 29 -16.62 39.36 -11.34
C LEU A 29 -18.12 39.44 -11.01
N PRO A 30 -18.87 38.32 -10.98
CA PRO A 30 -20.28 38.34 -10.63
C PRO A 30 -20.51 38.93 -9.24
N SER A 31 -21.47 39.86 -9.12
CA SER A 31 -21.77 40.57 -7.86
C SER A 31 -22.09 39.64 -6.69
N GLU A 32 -22.65 38.45 -6.95
CA GLU A 32 -22.88 37.40 -5.94
C GLU A 32 -21.56 36.90 -5.33
N ILE A 33 -20.54 36.65 -6.17
CA ILE A 33 -19.21 36.23 -5.74
C ILE A 33 -18.48 37.38 -5.03
N GLU A 34 -18.60 38.61 -5.55
CA GLU A 34 -18.02 39.79 -4.89
C GLU A 34 -18.61 40.01 -3.49
N SER A 35 -19.94 39.86 -3.37
CA SER A 35 -20.66 39.98 -2.09
C SER A 35 -20.24 38.89 -1.10
N TYR A 36 -19.90 37.69 -1.57
CA TYR A 36 -19.40 36.59 -0.74
C TYR A 36 -18.15 37.00 0.07
N PHE A 37 -17.25 37.77 -0.53
CA PHE A 37 -16.02 38.23 0.13
C PHE A 37 -16.18 39.54 0.88
N SER A 38 -17.25 40.30 0.60
CA SER A 38 -17.51 41.62 1.23
C SER A 38 -17.84 41.55 2.73
N VAL A 39 -18.20 40.37 3.24
CA VAL A 39 -18.56 40.16 4.66
C VAL A 39 -17.36 39.70 5.51
N GLY A 40 -16.21 39.38 4.89
CA GLY A 40 -15.03 38.83 5.56
C GLY A 40 -13.83 39.79 5.67
N ASP A 41 -12.89 39.45 6.56
CA ASP A 41 -11.58 40.11 6.69
C ASP A 41 -10.59 39.64 5.58
N SER A 42 -11.02 39.66 4.32
CA SER A 42 -10.20 39.22 3.18
C SER A 42 -10.28 40.18 2.00
N THR A 43 -9.14 40.40 1.34
CA THR A 43 -9.01 41.24 0.15
C THR A 43 -8.88 40.36 -1.09
N ILE A 44 -9.67 40.62 -2.13
CA ILE A 44 -9.50 39.99 -3.44
C ILE A 44 -8.20 40.52 -4.06
N LEU A 45 -7.30 39.62 -4.44
CA LEU A 45 -6.05 39.94 -5.12
C LEU A 45 -6.21 39.96 -6.64
N ASP A 46 -6.88 38.92 -7.17
CA ASP A 46 -7.15 38.77 -8.59
C ASP A 46 -8.23 37.69 -8.82
N TYR A 47 -8.78 37.62 -10.03
CA TYR A 47 -9.75 36.61 -10.42
C TYR A 47 -9.65 36.26 -11.91
N ALA A 48 -10.07 35.04 -12.27
CA ALA A 48 -10.13 34.57 -13.65
C ALA A 48 -11.32 33.64 -13.84
N ASP A 49 -11.87 33.57 -15.05
CA ASP A 49 -13.03 32.73 -15.34
C ASP A 49 -12.76 31.74 -16.48
N LEU A 50 -13.48 30.63 -16.44
CA LEU A 50 -13.66 29.74 -17.58
C LEU A 50 -15.16 29.71 -17.87
N THR A 51 -15.63 30.64 -18.70
CA THR A 51 -17.05 30.71 -19.10
C THR A 51 -17.22 30.56 -20.60
N GLY A 52 -18.28 29.87 -21.05
CA GLY A 52 -18.60 29.77 -22.47
C GLY A 52 -17.73 28.80 -23.30
N HIS A 53 -16.90 27.97 -22.65
CA HIS A 53 -16.00 27.01 -23.32
C HIS A 53 -16.48 25.55 -23.31
N GLY A 54 -17.79 25.30 -23.21
CA GLY A 54 -18.38 23.95 -23.31
C GLY A 54 -18.08 23.01 -22.12
N THR A 55 -17.61 23.58 -21.00
CA THR A 55 -17.43 22.94 -19.70
C THR A 55 -18.31 23.63 -18.66
N ASP A 56 -18.40 23.10 -17.43
CA ASP A 56 -19.12 23.80 -16.35
C ASP A 56 -18.45 25.16 -16.09
N ASP A 57 -19.20 26.24 -16.30
CA ASP A 57 -18.73 27.61 -16.08
C ASP A 57 -18.18 27.76 -14.64
N CYS A 58 -16.98 28.31 -14.51
CA CYS A 58 -16.34 28.49 -13.20
C CYS A 58 -15.55 29.79 -13.09
N TRP A 59 -15.45 30.29 -11.85
CA TRP A 59 -14.64 31.44 -11.48
C TRP A 59 -13.59 31.03 -10.46
N PHE A 60 -12.37 31.50 -10.67
CA PHE A 60 -11.27 31.43 -9.73
C PHE A 60 -11.09 32.79 -9.10
N VAL A 61 -11.01 32.83 -7.77
CA VAL A 61 -10.80 34.07 -7.02
C VAL A 61 -9.66 33.85 -6.03
N MET A 62 -8.58 34.62 -6.20
CA MET A 62 -7.48 34.66 -5.24
C MET A 62 -7.79 35.73 -4.20
N VAL A 63 -7.77 35.36 -2.92
CA VAL A 63 -7.93 36.30 -1.81
C VAL A 63 -6.76 36.21 -0.84
N ARG A 64 -6.49 37.31 -0.15
CA ARG A 64 -5.58 37.36 1.00
C ARG A 64 -6.38 37.73 2.24
N THR A 65 -6.31 36.86 3.24
CA THR A 65 -6.90 37.15 4.54
C THR A 65 -6.04 38.14 5.32
N LYS A 66 -6.61 38.78 6.34
CA LYS A 66 -5.92 39.76 7.19
C LYS A 66 -4.65 39.23 7.89
N ASP A 67 -4.56 37.93 8.15
CA ASP A 67 -3.36 37.30 8.71
C ASP A 67 -2.25 37.04 7.68
N GLY A 68 -2.50 37.37 6.41
CA GLY A 68 -1.58 37.21 5.29
C GLY A 68 -1.73 35.91 4.52
N THR A 69 -2.66 35.02 4.90
CA THR A 69 -2.87 33.74 4.19
C THR A 69 -3.53 33.97 2.83
N ASN A 70 -2.90 33.47 1.77
CA ASN A 70 -3.46 33.43 0.41
C ASN A 70 -4.36 32.21 0.25
N ILE A 71 -5.56 32.40 -0.32
CA ILE A 71 -6.54 31.33 -0.53
C ILE A 71 -7.12 31.48 -1.93
N LEU A 72 -7.05 30.41 -2.72
CA LEU A 72 -7.76 30.32 -3.99
C LEU A 72 -9.13 29.68 -3.76
N TYR A 73 -10.17 30.33 -4.26
CA TYR A 73 -11.53 29.82 -4.35
C TYR A 73 -11.84 29.46 -5.79
N CYS A 74 -12.60 28.39 -5.98
CA CYS A 74 -13.24 28.07 -7.24
C CYS A 74 -14.76 28.03 -7.02
N PHE A 75 -15.49 28.85 -7.77
CA PHE A 75 -16.94 28.87 -7.83
C PHE A 75 -17.40 28.18 -9.11
N SER A 76 -18.47 27.40 -9.02
CA SER A 76 -19.11 26.79 -10.18
C SER A 76 -20.56 27.24 -10.26
N LEU A 77 -21.05 27.53 -11.46
CA LEU A 77 -22.45 27.90 -11.65
C LEU A 77 -23.35 26.69 -11.38
N LYS A 78 -24.39 26.88 -10.58
CA LYS A 78 -25.48 25.93 -10.31
C LYS A 78 -26.81 26.54 -10.70
N GLU A 79 -27.87 25.74 -10.65
CA GLU A 79 -29.24 26.18 -11.01
C GLU A 79 -29.69 27.44 -10.24
N ASN A 80 -29.19 27.65 -9.01
CA ASN A 80 -29.61 28.73 -8.11
C ASN A 80 -28.55 29.82 -7.88
N GLY A 81 -27.47 29.86 -8.66
CA GLY A 81 -26.37 30.83 -8.50
C GLY A 81 -24.99 30.20 -8.39
N TRP A 82 -24.03 30.97 -7.88
CA TRP A 82 -22.63 30.55 -7.77
C TRP A 82 -22.32 29.86 -6.44
N ASP A 83 -21.93 28.58 -6.49
CA ASP A 83 -21.51 27.83 -5.31
C ASP A 83 -19.99 27.65 -5.27
N VAL A 84 -19.41 27.75 -4.06
CA VAL A 84 -18.00 27.40 -3.82
C VAL A 84 -17.81 25.90 -4.03
N GLN A 85 -17.13 25.54 -5.11
CA GLN A 85 -16.78 24.16 -5.43
C GLN A 85 -15.61 23.67 -4.56
N PHE A 86 -14.59 24.50 -4.39
CA PHE A 86 -13.49 24.25 -3.46
C PHE A 86 -12.78 25.54 -3.07
N ARG A 87 -11.99 25.47 -2.00
CA ARG A 87 -10.98 26.48 -1.66
C ARG A 87 -9.69 25.81 -1.20
N THR A 88 -8.55 26.45 -1.43
CA THR A 88 -7.23 25.90 -1.08
C THR A 88 -6.21 27.00 -0.81
N SER A 89 -5.49 26.88 0.31
CA SER A 89 -4.28 27.65 0.60
C SER A 89 -3.02 26.86 0.25
N ASP A 90 -3.10 25.52 0.22
CA ASP A 90 -1.94 24.66 0.03
C ASP A 90 -1.46 24.60 -1.42
N ALA A 91 -2.33 24.91 -2.38
CA ALA A 91 -2.02 24.88 -3.81
C ALA A 91 -1.53 26.23 -4.36
N VAL A 92 -1.37 27.24 -3.51
CA VAL A 92 -0.98 28.59 -3.92
C VAL A 92 0.18 29.13 -3.08
N PRO A 93 1.02 30.03 -3.63
CA PRO A 93 2.15 30.59 -2.90
C PRO A 93 1.69 31.38 -1.66
N GLN A 94 2.33 31.14 -0.52
CA GLN A 94 2.08 31.88 0.73
C GLN A 94 3.13 32.97 0.92
N VAL A 95 3.10 33.96 0.03
CA VAL A 95 4.01 35.11 0.00
C VAL A 95 3.21 36.42 0.04
N SER A 96 3.88 37.52 0.38
CA SER A 96 3.28 38.86 0.37
C SER A 96 3.29 39.51 -1.02
N ALA A 97 4.04 38.99 -1.99
CA ALA A 97 4.08 39.50 -3.36
C ALA A 97 2.69 39.44 -4.04
N GLN A 98 2.53 40.18 -5.14
CA GLN A 98 1.32 40.14 -5.95
C GLN A 98 1.16 38.75 -6.58
N LEU A 99 -0.08 38.25 -6.56
CA LEU A 99 -0.46 37.02 -7.24
C LEU A 99 -1.49 37.35 -8.32
N SER A 100 -1.27 36.87 -9.54
CA SER A 100 -2.19 37.06 -10.66
C SER A 100 -2.75 35.73 -11.17
N LEU A 101 -3.97 35.74 -11.66
CA LEU A 101 -4.71 34.59 -12.19
C LEU A 101 -5.04 34.81 -13.66
N ILE A 102 -4.81 33.77 -14.47
CA ILE A 102 -5.27 33.73 -15.86
C ILE A 102 -5.84 32.35 -16.14
N VAL A 103 -6.93 32.28 -16.90
CA VAL A 103 -7.35 31.05 -17.54
C VAL A 103 -7.03 31.17 -19.03
N ASP A 104 -6.12 30.35 -19.50
CA ASP A 104 -5.74 30.27 -20.91
C ASP A 104 -6.48 29.12 -21.59
N THR A 105 -7.34 29.44 -22.56
CA THR A 105 -8.18 28.49 -23.30
C THR A 105 -7.71 28.24 -24.73
N GLU A 106 -6.74 29.02 -25.22
CA GLU A 106 -6.29 29.01 -26.63
C GLU A 106 -4.79 28.76 -26.78
N GLY A 107 -4.05 28.76 -25.66
CA GLY A 107 -2.60 28.73 -25.63
C GLY A 107 -1.96 27.37 -25.92
N ILE A 108 -0.76 27.47 -26.47
CA ILE A 108 0.20 26.37 -26.54
C ILE A 108 1.15 26.59 -25.37
N ASP A 109 1.37 25.56 -24.54
CA ASP A 109 2.51 25.59 -23.61
C ASP A 109 3.79 25.52 -24.47
N TYR A 110 4.41 26.69 -24.65
CA TYR A 110 5.49 26.95 -25.61
C TYR A 110 6.71 26.03 -25.45
N GLY A 111 6.80 25.26 -24.35
CA GLY A 111 7.82 24.24 -24.13
C GLY A 111 7.51 22.81 -24.53
N MET A 112 6.26 22.51 -24.87
CA MET A 112 5.77 21.13 -24.74
C MET A 112 5.04 20.59 -25.98
N ASN A 113 4.86 21.40 -27.04
CA ASN A 113 4.27 20.99 -28.33
C ASN A 113 2.95 20.18 -28.18
N ALA A 114 2.15 20.51 -27.15
CA ALA A 114 0.86 19.90 -26.90
C ALA A 114 -0.26 20.92 -27.17
N THR A 115 -1.33 20.49 -27.85
CA THR A 115 -2.59 21.25 -27.87
C THR A 115 -3.18 21.19 -26.47
N VAL A 116 -3.19 22.31 -25.73
CA VAL A 116 -3.54 22.28 -24.31
C VAL A 116 -5.01 22.58 -24.09
N LYS A 117 -5.56 21.85 -23.13
CA LYS A 117 -6.86 22.05 -22.48
C LYS A 117 -6.84 23.41 -21.75
N PRO A 118 -7.96 23.95 -21.27
CA PRO A 118 -7.93 25.13 -20.41
C PRO A 118 -6.88 25.00 -19.29
N LEU A 119 -6.03 26.02 -19.17
CA LEU A 119 -4.98 26.12 -18.16
C LEU A 119 -5.33 27.24 -17.19
N LEU A 120 -5.44 26.91 -15.90
CA LEU A 120 -5.42 27.91 -14.84
C LEU A 120 -3.97 28.19 -14.48
N CYS A 121 -3.53 29.41 -14.76
CA CYS A 121 -2.21 29.91 -14.47
C CYS A 121 -2.24 30.79 -13.22
N ILE A 122 -1.33 30.53 -12.29
CA ILE A 122 -1.10 31.35 -11.09
C ILE A 122 0.32 31.90 -11.20
N TYR A 123 0.43 33.23 -11.29
CA TYR A 123 1.69 33.94 -11.35
C TYR A 123 2.00 34.56 -10.01
N GLN A 124 3.18 34.28 -9.46
CA GLN A 124 3.76 35.08 -8.40
C GLN A 124 4.69 36.09 -9.04
N MET A 125 4.35 37.37 -8.93
CA MET A 125 5.17 38.45 -9.46
C MET A 125 6.40 38.70 -8.59
N ASN A 126 7.46 39.21 -9.21
CA ASN A 126 8.61 39.73 -8.47
C ASN A 126 8.22 40.97 -7.64
N VAL A 127 9.15 41.47 -6.82
CA VAL A 127 8.89 42.61 -5.93
C VAL A 127 8.57 43.92 -6.70
N SER A 128 8.99 44.04 -7.96
CA SER A 128 8.68 45.20 -8.82
C SER A 128 7.41 45.03 -9.66
N ASP A 129 6.71 43.90 -9.57
CA ASP A 129 5.58 43.53 -10.42
C ASP A 129 5.87 43.55 -11.94
N GLU A 130 7.14 43.37 -12.33
CA GLU A 130 7.58 43.46 -13.73
C GLU A 130 7.53 42.11 -14.46
N TYR A 131 7.85 41.01 -13.76
CA TYR A 131 7.84 39.67 -14.34
C TYR A 131 7.52 38.59 -13.29
N PRO A 132 6.98 37.43 -13.69
CA PRO A 132 6.68 36.34 -12.76
C PRO A 132 7.95 35.60 -12.32
N GLU A 133 8.14 35.39 -11.01
CA GLU A 133 9.22 34.58 -10.42
C GLU A 133 8.85 33.10 -10.26
N LEU A 134 7.55 32.82 -10.19
CA LEU A 134 6.97 31.49 -10.13
C LEU A 134 5.67 31.48 -10.92
N THR A 135 5.55 30.52 -11.83
CA THR A 135 4.33 30.23 -12.57
C THR A 135 3.89 28.80 -12.27
N LEU A 136 2.65 28.65 -11.82
CA LEU A 136 1.98 27.36 -11.63
C LEU A 136 0.92 27.21 -12.72
N ARG A 137 0.93 26.12 -13.47
CA ARG A 137 -0.10 25.85 -14.49
C ARG A 137 -0.87 24.60 -14.11
N PHE A 138 -2.19 24.72 -13.99
CA PHE A 138 -3.10 23.62 -13.74
C PHE A 138 -3.92 23.34 -14.99
N ALA A 139 -3.85 22.12 -15.53
CA ALA A 139 -4.66 21.72 -16.67
C ALA A 139 -5.98 21.09 -16.22
N LEU A 140 -7.07 21.41 -16.91
CA LEU A 140 -8.35 20.74 -16.73
C LEU A 140 -8.33 19.37 -17.41
N GLU A 141 -8.26 18.29 -16.63
CA GLU A 141 -8.20 16.91 -17.13
C GLU A 141 -9.24 16.03 -16.44
N LYS A 142 -10.12 15.38 -17.23
CA LYS A 142 -11.16 14.48 -16.72
C LYS A 142 -12.00 15.13 -15.60
N GLY A 143 -12.34 16.42 -15.77
CA GLY A 143 -13.14 17.20 -14.81
C GLY A 143 -12.39 17.62 -13.54
N LYS A 144 -11.05 17.60 -13.53
CA LYS A 144 -10.21 18.03 -12.41
C LYS A 144 -9.11 18.95 -12.87
N TRP A 145 -8.81 19.96 -12.07
CA TRP A 145 -7.65 20.83 -12.29
C TRP A 145 -6.41 20.16 -11.67
N ASN A 146 -5.50 19.69 -12.50
CA ASN A 146 -4.28 19.00 -12.08
C ASN A 146 -3.06 19.86 -12.39
N LEU A 147 -2.12 19.95 -11.46
CA LEU A 147 -0.84 20.60 -11.68
C LEU A 147 -0.15 19.98 -12.90
N HIS A 148 0.06 20.80 -13.93
CA HIS A 148 0.64 20.42 -15.21
C HIS A 148 2.12 20.78 -15.29
N SER A 149 2.47 22.02 -14.93
CA SER A 149 3.85 22.48 -14.94
C SER A 149 4.10 23.51 -13.87
N ILE A 150 5.37 23.63 -13.49
CA ILE A 150 5.87 24.68 -12.64
C ILE A 150 7.11 25.27 -13.27
N GLU A 151 7.20 26.58 -13.26
CA GLU A 151 8.35 27.32 -13.76
C GLU A 151 8.76 28.32 -12.69
N SER A 152 10.02 28.29 -12.25
CA SER A 152 10.53 29.29 -11.31
C SER A 152 11.92 29.78 -11.66
N TYR A 153 12.17 31.06 -11.36
CA TYR A 153 13.46 31.71 -11.53
C TYR A 153 14.28 31.83 -10.24
N ILE A 154 13.75 31.36 -9.10
CA ILE A 154 14.30 31.64 -7.76
C ILE A 154 14.67 30.40 -6.94
N GLY A 155 14.42 29.19 -7.44
CA GLY A 155 14.72 27.99 -6.64
C GLY A 155 14.83 26.67 -7.40
N TYR A 156 14.11 26.51 -8.51
CA TYR A 156 14.17 25.35 -9.39
C TYR A 156 13.65 25.80 -10.75
N ASP A 157 14.22 25.27 -11.83
CA ASP A 157 13.86 25.66 -13.19
C ASP A 157 12.45 25.17 -13.58
N HIS A 158 12.23 24.88 -14.86
CA HIS A 158 10.96 24.33 -15.33
C HIS A 158 10.85 22.84 -14.98
N MET A 159 9.69 22.45 -14.45
CA MET A 159 9.25 21.07 -14.26
C MET A 159 7.91 20.81 -14.94
N LEU A 160 7.81 19.72 -15.70
CA LEU A 160 6.55 19.16 -16.15
C LEU A 160 6.13 18.04 -15.19
N VAL A 161 4.88 18.07 -14.76
CA VAL A 161 4.28 17.10 -13.86
C VAL A 161 3.18 16.36 -14.60
N GLN A 162 3.33 15.05 -14.76
CA GLN A 162 2.37 14.17 -15.41
C GLN A 162 2.02 12.98 -14.50
N ASP A 163 1.02 12.19 -14.90
CA ASP A 163 0.67 10.98 -14.18
C ASP A 163 1.85 10.00 -14.25
N GLY A 164 2.40 9.66 -13.08
CA GLY A 164 3.49 8.69 -12.95
C GLY A 164 4.89 9.21 -13.30
N VAL A 165 5.06 10.49 -13.68
CA VAL A 165 6.38 11.04 -14.03
C VAL A 165 6.48 12.55 -13.79
N MET A 166 7.62 12.98 -13.25
CA MET A 166 8.08 14.38 -13.26
C MET A 166 9.26 14.52 -14.21
N THR A 167 9.19 15.47 -15.14
CA THR A 167 10.27 15.82 -16.06
C THR A 167 10.87 17.15 -15.64
N PHE A 168 12.20 17.19 -15.53
CA PHE A 168 12.98 18.37 -15.19
C PHE A 168 13.68 18.87 -16.45
N PHE A 169 13.67 20.17 -16.67
CA PHE A 169 14.35 20.83 -17.79
C PHE A 169 15.64 21.51 -17.33
N GLU A 170 16.53 21.84 -18.26
CA GLU A 170 17.79 22.51 -17.96
C GLU A 170 17.60 23.92 -17.40
N SER A 171 16.68 24.69 -17.97
CA SER A 171 16.23 25.96 -17.39
C SER A 171 14.81 26.31 -17.84
N SER A 172 14.24 27.39 -17.33
CA SER A 172 13.01 27.98 -17.90
C SER A 172 13.20 28.52 -19.32
N GLU A 173 14.43 28.89 -19.68
CA GLU A 173 14.78 29.42 -21.01
C GLU A 173 15.29 28.33 -21.98
N ASN A 174 15.82 27.22 -21.45
CA ASN A 174 16.26 26.05 -22.19
C ASN A 174 15.43 24.82 -21.82
N LEU A 175 14.46 24.49 -22.68
CA LEU A 175 13.47 23.43 -22.45
C LEU A 175 13.99 22.06 -22.93
N GLU A 176 15.31 21.88 -22.96
CA GLU A 176 15.95 20.57 -23.06
C GLU A 176 15.75 19.78 -21.76
N VAL A 177 15.47 18.48 -21.90
CA VAL A 177 15.16 17.61 -20.77
C VAL A 177 16.43 17.25 -20.01
N ALA A 178 16.59 17.81 -18.81
CA ALA A 178 17.66 17.46 -17.88
C ALA A 178 17.48 16.07 -17.26
N GLY A 179 16.22 15.62 -17.07
CA GLY A 179 15.95 14.28 -16.56
C GLY A 179 14.49 13.98 -16.29
N ARG A 180 14.20 12.69 -16.07
CA ARG A 180 12.86 12.19 -15.70
C ARG A 180 12.94 11.36 -14.44
N VAL A 181 11.95 11.54 -13.56
CA VAL A 181 11.77 10.74 -12.35
C VAL A 181 10.37 10.16 -12.34
N TYR A 182 10.29 8.83 -12.28
CA TYR A 182 9.03 8.11 -12.28
C TYR A 182 8.49 7.94 -10.86
N GLY A 183 7.18 8.08 -10.70
CA GLY A 183 6.46 7.87 -9.46
C GLY A 183 5.24 8.76 -9.32
N THR A 184 4.49 8.52 -8.25
CA THR A 184 3.19 9.17 -8.02
C THR A 184 3.34 10.48 -7.25
N LEU A 185 2.66 11.52 -7.73
CA LEU A 185 2.46 12.78 -7.03
C LEU A 185 0.96 13.12 -7.05
N GLN A 186 0.41 13.58 -5.92
CA GLN A 186 -0.94 14.15 -5.89
C GLN A 186 -0.94 15.50 -6.61
N ARG A 187 -1.67 15.60 -7.72
CA ARG A 187 -1.66 16.78 -8.62
C ARG A 187 -2.94 17.60 -8.58
N ASP A 188 -4.03 17.05 -8.06
CA ASP A 188 -5.33 17.73 -8.02
C ASP A 188 -5.25 18.99 -7.16
N ILE A 189 -5.65 20.15 -7.70
CA ILE A 189 -5.54 21.46 -7.05
C ILE A 189 -6.21 21.50 -5.66
N ARG A 190 -7.22 20.65 -5.43
CA ARG A 190 -7.92 20.54 -4.14
C ARG A 190 -7.04 19.90 -3.05
N TYR A 191 -6.14 19.02 -3.46
CA TYR A 191 -5.42 18.11 -2.56
C TYR A 191 -3.90 18.27 -2.59
N ILE A 192 -3.34 18.88 -3.61
CA ILE A 192 -1.91 19.18 -3.68
C ILE A 192 -1.47 20.13 -2.57
N SER A 193 -0.21 20.02 -2.18
CA SER A 193 0.48 20.98 -1.32
C SER A 193 1.79 21.38 -1.97
N LEU A 194 1.96 22.67 -2.28
CA LEU A 194 3.17 23.19 -2.93
C LEU A 194 4.43 22.91 -2.11
N SER A 195 4.33 22.90 -0.78
CA SER A 195 5.45 22.59 0.10
C SER A 195 5.90 21.12 0.03
N ALA A 196 5.02 20.22 -0.40
CA ALA A 196 5.32 18.80 -0.54
C ALA A 196 5.98 18.45 -1.90
N ILE A 197 5.87 19.34 -2.89
CA ILE A 197 6.41 19.12 -4.24
C ILE A 197 7.94 19.01 -4.16
N PRO A 198 8.55 17.95 -4.72
CA PRO A 198 10.00 17.88 -4.85
C PRO A 198 10.50 18.99 -5.77
N LYS A 199 11.42 19.82 -5.29
CA LYS A 199 11.95 20.96 -6.04
C LYS A 199 13.15 20.59 -6.91
N THR A 200 13.78 19.46 -6.64
CA THR A 200 14.94 18.98 -7.39
C THR A 200 14.74 17.54 -7.84
N MET A 201 15.47 17.14 -8.90
CA MET A 201 15.47 15.75 -9.35
C MET A 201 15.93 14.78 -8.25
N ALA A 202 16.89 15.18 -7.41
CA ALA A 202 17.37 14.37 -6.29
C ALA A 202 16.28 14.18 -5.22
N GLU A 203 15.54 15.24 -4.88
CA GLU A 203 14.39 15.12 -3.97
C GLU A 203 13.28 14.25 -4.56
N ALA A 204 13.00 14.39 -5.86
CA ALA A 204 11.99 13.59 -6.55
C ALA A 204 12.36 12.10 -6.50
N ARG A 205 13.61 11.74 -6.77
CA ARG A 205 14.09 10.34 -6.70
C ARG A 205 13.95 9.74 -5.31
N LYS A 206 14.01 10.56 -4.26
CA LYS A 206 13.85 10.11 -2.87
C LYS A 206 12.37 9.99 -2.45
N LYS A 207 11.51 10.88 -2.95
CA LYS A 207 10.11 11.03 -2.51
C LYS A 207 9.11 10.26 -3.36
N LEU A 208 9.31 10.23 -4.67
CA LEU A 208 8.35 9.62 -5.60
C LEU A 208 8.52 8.10 -5.60
N THR A 209 7.40 7.39 -5.61
CA THR A 209 7.37 5.93 -5.64
C THR A 209 6.42 5.44 -6.72
N VAL A 210 6.74 4.28 -7.28
CA VAL A 210 5.94 3.60 -8.30
C VAL A 210 5.33 2.37 -7.67
N ALA A 211 4.04 2.15 -7.92
CA ALA A 211 3.38 0.92 -7.51
C ALA A 211 4.09 -0.28 -8.17
N PRO A 212 4.46 -1.32 -7.42
CA PRO A 212 5.18 -2.44 -7.98
C PRO A 212 4.27 -3.27 -8.90
N ASP A 213 4.90 -3.90 -9.89
CA ASP A 213 4.30 -5.06 -10.55
C ASP A 213 4.30 -6.23 -9.57
N LEU A 214 3.15 -6.88 -9.43
CA LEU A 214 3.02 -7.99 -8.50
C LEU A 214 3.42 -9.31 -9.16
N PRO A 215 4.09 -10.21 -8.42
CA PRO A 215 4.20 -11.60 -8.82
C PRO A 215 2.81 -12.22 -9.05
N GLN A 216 2.75 -13.25 -9.88
CA GLN A 216 1.50 -13.93 -10.19
C GLN A 216 0.82 -14.45 -8.91
N SER A 217 -0.47 -14.14 -8.79
CA SER A 217 -1.37 -14.63 -7.74
C SER A 217 -2.77 -14.82 -8.32
N SER A 218 -3.49 -15.87 -7.88
CA SER A 218 -4.87 -16.10 -8.34
C SER A 218 -5.89 -15.38 -7.45
N GLU A 219 -5.52 -15.17 -6.18
CA GLU A 219 -6.30 -14.59 -5.09
C GLU A 219 -6.04 -13.09 -4.93
N LEU A 220 -4.78 -12.65 -5.02
CA LEU A 220 -4.39 -11.25 -4.82
C LEU A 220 -4.31 -10.51 -6.16
N LYS A 221 -5.43 -9.91 -6.56
CA LYS A 221 -5.54 -9.10 -7.80
C LYS A 221 -5.74 -7.64 -7.49
N VAL A 222 -5.05 -6.77 -8.22
CA VAL A 222 -5.19 -5.32 -8.04
C VAL A 222 -6.45 -4.80 -8.75
N TYR A 223 -7.26 -4.05 -8.02
CA TYR A 223 -8.44 -3.35 -8.52
C TYR A 223 -8.16 -1.84 -8.63
N PRO A 224 -8.52 -1.20 -9.76
CA PRO A 224 -8.30 0.22 -9.94
C PRO A 224 -9.23 1.04 -9.04
N VAL A 225 -8.65 1.74 -8.06
CA VAL A 225 -9.36 2.64 -7.17
C VAL A 225 -8.63 3.98 -7.09
N THR A 226 -9.37 5.08 -7.25
CA THR A 226 -8.83 6.44 -7.08
C THR A 226 -9.35 7.06 -5.80
N PHE A 227 -8.47 7.28 -4.83
CA PHE A 227 -8.81 7.94 -3.58
C PHE A 227 -8.77 9.47 -3.72
N ALA A 228 -9.62 10.16 -2.96
CA ALA A 228 -9.47 11.59 -2.74
C ALA A 228 -8.24 11.85 -1.83
N GLY A 229 -7.48 12.90 -2.12
CA GLY A 229 -6.27 13.21 -1.36
C GLY A 229 -6.53 13.78 0.04
N LYS A 230 -5.46 14.12 0.74
CA LYS A 230 -5.42 14.71 2.11
C LYS A 230 -6.06 13.84 3.21
N LYS A 231 -6.23 12.54 2.99
CA LYS A 231 -6.67 11.60 4.03
C LYS A 231 -5.51 10.70 4.47
N LYS A 232 -5.58 10.28 5.73
CA LYS A 232 -4.70 9.27 6.30
C LYS A 232 -5.53 8.24 7.04
N TYR A 233 -5.21 6.96 6.87
CA TYR A 233 -5.90 5.86 7.52
C TYR A 233 -4.91 4.99 8.28
N ASP A 234 -5.34 4.47 9.42
CA ASP A 234 -4.60 3.46 10.17
C ASP A 234 -4.60 2.15 9.40
N VAL A 235 -3.43 1.50 9.31
CA VAL A 235 -3.25 0.25 8.59
C VAL A 235 -2.96 -0.86 9.59
N TYR A 236 -3.71 -1.94 9.51
CA TYR A 236 -3.65 -3.10 10.39
C TYR A 236 -3.15 -4.33 9.63
N SER A 237 -2.51 -5.30 10.29
CA SER A 237 -1.98 -6.49 9.62
C SER A 237 -3.07 -7.48 9.21
N ALA A 238 -4.19 -7.50 9.91
CA ALA A 238 -5.37 -8.34 9.64
C ALA A 238 -6.67 -7.50 9.68
N PRO A 239 -7.84 -8.02 9.23
CA PRO A 239 -9.12 -7.31 9.27
C PRO A 239 -9.70 -7.20 10.69
N ASP A 240 -8.89 -6.70 11.63
CA ASP A 240 -9.25 -6.44 13.02
C ASP A 240 -8.37 -5.30 13.58
N LYS A 241 -8.98 -4.39 14.35
CA LYS A 241 -8.28 -3.29 15.03
C LYS A 241 -7.35 -3.76 16.14
N THR A 242 -7.54 -4.97 16.67
CA THR A 242 -6.70 -5.59 17.68
C THR A 242 -5.48 -6.29 17.09
N SER A 243 -5.44 -6.48 15.77
CA SER A 243 -4.30 -7.11 15.10
C SER A 243 -3.02 -6.28 15.20
N ILE A 244 -1.88 -6.95 14.99
CA ILE A 244 -0.58 -6.29 14.96
C ILE A 244 -0.63 -5.12 13.98
N ARG A 245 -0.02 -4.00 14.38
CA ARG A 245 0.15 -2.84 13.52
C ARG A 245 1.63 -2.50 13.37
N GLY A 246 2.09 -2.51 12.12
CA GLY A 246 3.48 -2.20 11.78
C GLY A 246 3.93 -0.81 12.25
N ALA A 247 5.24 -0.54 12.13
CA ALA A 247 5.88 0.69 12.61
C ALA A 247 5.59 0.96 14.10
N ASN A 248 5.71 -0.07 14.95
CA ASN A 248 5.47 -0.01 16.40
C ASN A 248 4.09 0.57 16.74
N GLY A 249 3.04 0.06 16.09
CA GLY A 249 1.66 0.49 16.32
C GLY A 249 1.25 1.78 15.60
N LYS A 250 2.07 2.33 14.70
CA LYS A 250 1.85 3.64 14.06
C LYS A 250 1.63 3.60 12.55
N ALA A 251 1.57 2.41 11.93
CA ALA A 251 1.42 2.28 10.48
C ALA A 251 0.19 3.05 9.96
N LYS A 252 0.40 3.98 9.03
CA LYS A 252 -0.66 4.74 8.36
C LYS A 252 -0.39 4.76 6.86
N VAL A 253 -1.46 4.83 6.07
CA VAL A 253 -1.42 5.11 4.64
C VAL A 253 -1.92 6.53 4.38
N SER A 254 -1.30 7.22 3.43
CA SER A 254 -1.73 8.53 2.93
C SER A 254 -2.38 8.37 1.56
N THR A 255 -3.53 9.01 1.32
CA THR A 255 -4.19 9.01 0.00
C THR A 255 -3.56 9.97 -1.01
N ASN A 256 -2.42 10.58 -0.67
CA ASN A 256 -1.64 11.42 -1.58
C ASN A 256 -0.60 10.65 -2.41
N SER A 257 -0.43 9.35 -2.15
CA SER A 257 0.40 8.44 -2.95
C SER A 257 -0.47 7.37 -3.59
N TRP A 258 0.14 6.48 -4.38
CA TRP A 258 -0.54 5.32 -4.93
C TRP A 258 -0.96 4.36 -3.80
N ILE A 259 -2.08 3.68 -4.03
CA ILE A 259 -2.61 2.60 -3.20
C ILE A 259 -3.13 1.53 -4.15
N GLN A 260 -2.59 0.32 -4.07
CA GLN A 260 -3.14 -0.85 -4.77
C GLN A 260 -4.18 -1.49 -3.85
N VAL A 261 -5.37 -1.77 -4.38
CA VAL A 261 -6.50 -2.35 -3.63
C VAL A 261 -6.71 -3.79 -4.10
N PHE A 262 -6.83 -4.73 -3.17
CA PHE A 262 -6.92 -6.17 -3.49
C PHE A 262 -8.31 -6.75 -3.35
N GLY A 263 -9.14 -6.17 -2.51
CA GLY A 263 -10.47 -6.69 -2.23
C GLY A 263 -10.93 -6.30 -0.83
N THR A 264 -12.20 -6.56 -0.57
CA THR A 264 -12.85 -6.31 0.72
C THR A 264 -12.99 -7.59 1.53
N GLU A 265 -13.07 -7.46 2.84
CA GLU A 265 -13.40 -8.55 3.77
C GLU A 265 -14.20 -7.93 4.93
N GLY A 266 -15.52 -8.08 4.89
CA GLY A 266 -16.42 -7.33 5.77
C GLY A 266 -16.19 -5.80 5.69
N ASP A 267 -15.93 -5.18 6.85
CA ASP A 267 -15.70 -3.73 6.97
C ASP A 267 -14.25 -3.29 6.66
N TRP A 268 -13.47 -4.17 6.03
CA TRP A 268 -12.06 -3.96 5.74
C TRP A 268 -11.75 -4.07 4.26
N VAL A 269 -10.64 -3.45 3.85
CA VAL A 269 -10.08 -3.56 2.51
C VAL A 269 -8.58 -3.81 2.62
N LEU A 270 -8.11 -4.87 1.96
CA LEU A 270 -6.69 -5.17 1.83
C LEU A 270 -6.08 -4.24 0.78
N ILE A 271 -4.99 -3.58 1.17
CA ILE A 271 -4.26 -2.64 0.34
C ILE A 271 -2.76 -2.93 0.36
N GLN A 272 -2.07 -2.40 -0.65
CA GLN A 272 -0.63 -2.17 -0.62
C GLN A 272 -0.33 -0.70 -0.90
N TYR A 273 0.67 -0.16 -0.23
CA TYR A 273 1.09 1.23 -0.40
C TYR A 273 2.59 1.41 -0.11
N SER A 274 3.14 2.55 -0.51
CA SER A 274 4.52 2.92 -0.20
C SER A 274 4.69 3.64 1.13
N ILE A 275 5.75 3.30 1.85
CA ILE A 275 6.26 4.10 2.98
C ILE A 275 7.36 5.02 2.44
N ASP A 276 8.32 4.43 1.73
CA ASP A 276 9.37 5.11 0.97
C ASP A 276 9.78 4.25 -0.24
N ALA A 277 10.83 4.63 -0.97
CA ALA A 277 11.27 3.95 -2.20
C ALA A 277 11.80 2.52 -1.99
N SER A 278 12.10 2.10 -0.76
CA SER A 278 12.62 0.76 -0.44
C SER A 278 11.77 0.02 0.59
N HIS A 279 10.67 0.60 1.07
CA HIS A 279 9.79 0.00 2.07
C HIS A 279 8.34 0.21 1.67
N TYR A 280 7.66 -0.87 1.32
CA TYR A 280 6.21 -0.87 1.08
C TYR A 280 5.50 -1.60 2.23
N ARG A 281 4.18 -1.75 2.13
CA ARG A 281 3.40 -2.50 3.12
C ARG A 281 2.09 -2.97 2.53
N PHE A 282 1.74 -4.22 2.81
CA PHE A 282 0.40 -4.76 2.76
C PHE A 282 -0.31 -4.59 4.09
N GLY A 283 -1.62 -4.37 4.06
CA GLY A 283 -2.43 -4.36 5.27
C GLY A 283 -3.86 -3.89 5.02
N TYR A 284 -4.65 -3.83 6.09
CA TYR A 284 -6.07 -3.53 6.03
C TYR A 284 -6.35 -2.12 6.52
N ILE A 285 -7.20 -1.40 5.79
CA ILE A 285 -7.85 -0.17 6.24
C ILE A 285 -9.36 -0.40 6.28
N SER A 286 -10.11 0.47 6.97
CA SER A 286 -11.57 0.40 6.94
C SER A 286 -12.10 0.61 5.53
N SER A 287 -13.09 -0.20 5.12
CA SER A 287 -13.80 -0.09 3.85
C SER A 287 -14.47 1.28 3.65
N SER A 288 -14.77 1.99 4.75
CA SER A 288 -15.25 3.39 4.72
C SER A 288 -14.28 4.38 4.05
N ALA A 289 -13.00 4.00 3.89
CA ALA A 289 -12.02 4.78 3.14
C ALA A 289 -12.23 4.71 1.62
N LEU A 290 -12.96 3.70 1.12
CA LEU A 290 -13.23 3.55 -0.30
C LEU A 290 -14.16 4.67 -0.81
N PRO A 291 -13.92 5.20 -2.03
CA PRO A 291 -14.86 6.09 -2.68
C PRO A 291 -16.25 5.46 -2.80
N ARG A 292 -17.32 6.25 -2.64
CA ARG A 292 -18.72 5.77 -2.67
C ARG A 292 -19.12 4.95 -3.90
N LYS A 293 -18.44 5.15 -5.04
CA LYS A 293 -18.68 4.44 -6.31
C LYS A 293 -17.62 3.38 -6.64
N ALA A 294 -16.71 3.07 -5.71
CA ALA A 294 -15.70 2.05 -5.94
C ALA A 294 -16.36 0.67 -5.98
N ASN A 295 -16.12 -0.07 -7.07
CA ASN A 295 -16.56 -1.45 -7.22
C ASN A 295 -15.37 -2.36 -6.92
N VAL A 296 -15.20 -2.73 -5.65
CA VAL A 296 -14.13 -3.59 -5.17
C VAL A 296 -14.76 -4.91 -4.71
N PRO A 297 -14.39 -6.06 -5.28
CA PRO A 297 -14.98 -7.34 -4.90
C PRO A 297 -14.48 -7.80 -3.52
N GLU A 298 -15.17 -8.79 -2.97
CA GLU A 298 -14.74 -9.49 -1.76
C GLU A 298 -13.53 -10.39 -2.05
N LEU A 299 -12.62 -10.50 -1.09
CA LEU A 299 -11.49 -11.42 -1.14
C LEU A 299 -11.99 -12.86 -1.01
N SER A 300 -11.66 -13.69 -1.99
CA SER A 300 -12.03 -15.10 -1.99
C SER A 300 -10.80 -15.96 -1.66
N PHE A 301 -10.35 -15.90 -0.41
CA PHE A 301 -9.27 -16.78 0.05
C PHE A 301 -9.74 -18.24 0.11
N LYS A 302 -8.87 -19.16 -0.32
CA LYS A 302 -9.05 -20.60 -0.13
C LYS A 302 -8.09 -21.06 0.95
N GLY A 303 -8.43 -20.71 2.20
CA GLY A 303 -7.63 -21.04 3.37
C GLY A 303 -7.25 -22.52 3.37
N THR A 304 -5.95 -22.79 3.41
CA THR A 304 -5.39 -24.13 3.56
C THR A 304 -4.61 -24.13 4.86
N ASP A 305 -4.96 -25.00 5.79
CA ASP A 305 -4.20 -25.12 7.03
C ASP A 305 -2.76 -25.56 6.70
N ALA A 306 -1.78 -25.09 7.47
CA ALA A 306 -0.37 -25.42 7.28
C ALA A 306 0.42 -25.29 8.59
N TRP A 307 1.62 -25.84 8.59
CA TRP A 307 2.59 -25.76 9.67
C TRP A 307 3.83 -24.99 9.23
N THR A 308 4.42 -24.19 10.12
CA THR A 308 5.75 -23.64 9.89
C THR A 308 6.82 -24.74 9.96
N VAL A 309 7.84 -24.60 9.11
CA VAL A 309 9.04 -25.45 9.08
C VAL A 309 10.24 -24.58 9.47
N GLY A 310 10.77 -24.83 10.67
CA GLY A 310 11.76 -23.97 11.32
C GLY A 310 11.15 -22.67 11.87
N GLU A 311 12.02 -21.82 12.44
CA GLU A 311 11.64 -20.45 12.80
C GLU A 311 11.39 -19.62 11.53
N VAL A 312 10.22 -19.01 11.43
CA VAL A 312 9.82 -18.22 10.24
C VAL A 312 9.63 -16.76 10.61
N ARG A 313 10.21 -15.87 9.78
CA ARG A 313 10.04 -14.42 9.87
C ARG A 313 8.91 -13.98 8.95
N ILE A 314 7.91 -13.33 9.53
CA ILE A 314 6.74 -12.81 8.82
C ILE A 314 7.02 -11.37 8.42
N THR A 315 6.64 -10.98 7.21
CA THR A 315 6.75 -9.60 6.73
C THR A 315 5.42 -9.08 6.17
N ASP A 316 5.18 -7.78 6.28
CA ASP A 316 4.11 -7.09 5.53
C ASP A 316 4.62 -6.49 4.21
N ASP A 317 5.89 -6.68 3.87
CA ASP A 317 6.54 -6.15 2.65
C ASP A 317 7.36 -7.23 1.92
N PRO A 318 6.71 -8.19 1.24
CA PRO A 318 7.39 -9.30 0.58
C PRO A 318 8.24 -8.88 -0.63
N LEU A 319 8.05 -7.66 -1.15
CA LEU A 319 8.64 -7.24 -2.43
C LEU A 319 9.90 -6.39 -2.27
N TYR A 320 10.03 -5.67 -1.14
CA TYR A 320 11.14 -4.74 -0.93
C TYR A 320 11.89 -5.04 0.36
N SER A 321 11.50 -4.40 1.46
CA SER A 321 12.32 -4.40 2.67
C SER A 321 12.36 -5.74 3.39
N GLN A 322 11.29 -6.54 3.26
CA GLN A 322 11.10 -7.82 3.96
C GLN A 322 11.34 -7.69 5.47
N THR A 323 11.09 -6.50 6.02
CA THR A 323 11.29 -6.24 7.46
C THR A 323 10.38 -7.15 8.26
N THR A 324 10.92 -7.73 9.33
CA THR A 324 10.17 -8.64 10.20
C THR A 324 9.07 -7.89 10.95
N LEU A 325 7.82 -8.33 10.73
CA LEU A 325 6.63 -7.92 11.45
C LEU A 325 6.43 -8.77 12.72
N ALA A 326 6.59 -10.08 12.59
CA ALA A 326 6.44 -11.08 13.65
C ALA A 326 7.37 -12.29 13.38
N ILE A 327 7.56 -13.13 14.39
CA ILE A 327 8.32 -14.38 14.29
C ILE A 327 7.43 -15.51 14.81
N LEU A 328 7.33 -16.60 14.05
CA LEU A 328 6.69 -17.83 14.49
C LEU A 328 7.77 -18.91 14.69
N PRO A 329 7.74 -19.66 15.81
CA PRO A 329 8.62 -20.81 15.99
C PRO A 329 8.27 -21.95 15.03
N ASP A 330 9.13 -22.96 14.98
CA ASP A 330 8.90 -24.21 14.25
C ASP A 330 7.60 -24.91 14.70
N GLY A 331 6.89 -25.53 13.76
CA GLY A 331 5.69 -26.30 14.06
C GLY A 331 4.47 -25.48 14.47
N CYS A 332 4.44 -24.16 14.23
CA CYS A 332 3.25 -23.35 14.46
C CYS A 332 2.18 -23.62 13.42
N TRP A 333 0.94 -23.75 13.87
CA TRP A 333 -0.22 -23.79 13.01
C TRP A 333 -0.55 -22.42 12.43
N VAL A 334 -0.85 -22.38 11.13
CA VAL A 334 -1.26 -21.18 10.39
C VAL A 334 -2.31 -21.52 9.33
N THR A 335 -3.08 -20.53 8.89
CA THR A 335 -3.93 -20.66 7.69
C THR A 335 -3.25 -19.97 6.52
N TRP A 336 -2.92 -20.72 5.47
CA TRP A 336 -2.40 -20.20 4.20
C TRP A 336 -3.55 -19.70 3.32
N LEU A 337 -3.63 -18.39 3.14
CA LEU A 337 -4.75 -17.71 2.47
C LEU A 337 -4.55 -17.52 0.96
N ALA A 338 -3.32 -17.21 0.53
CA ALA A 338 -3.00 -16.94 -0.87
C ALA A 338 -1.52 -17.18 -1.18
N THR A 339 -1.19 -17.32 -2.47
CA THR A 339 0.19 -17.40 -2.96
C THR A 339 0.46 -16.27 -3.93
N MET A 340 1.60 -15.59 -3.78
CA MET A 340 2.08 -14.52 -4.65
C MET A 340 3.55 -14.73 -4.96
N GLY A 341 3.84 -15.35 -6.11
CA GLY A 341 5.19 -15.80 -6.44
C GLY A 341 5.73 -16.81 -5.42
N GLN A 342 6.89 -16.52 -4.82
CA GLN A 342 7.51 -17.36 -3.79
C GLN A 342 6.96 -17.13 -2.37
N TRP A 343 5.97 -16.25 -2.22
CA TRP A 343 5.44 -15.86 -0.92
C TRP A 343 4.06 -16.47 -0.68
N ALA A 344 3.88 -17.07 0.49
CA ALA A 344 2.60 -17.44 1.05
C ALA A 344 2.08 -16.30 1.93
N TYR A 345 0.86 -15.84 1.68
CA TYR A 345 0.14 -14.94 2.58
C TYR A 345 -0.63 -15.79 3.59
N ILE A 346 -0.33 -15.62 4.87
CA ILE A 346 -0.85 -16.44 5.97
C ILE A 346 -1.61 -15.62 7.00
N GLU A 347 -2.45 -16.30 7.77
CA GLU A 347 -3.08 -15.83 9.00
C GLU A 347 -2.62 -16.68 10.18
N SER A 348 -2.39 -16.05 11.34
CA SER A 348 -2.10 -16.75 12.58
C SER A 348 -2.64 -15.98 13.78
N SER A 349 -2.97 -16.74 14.84
CA SER A 349 -3.36 -16.23 16.16
C SER A 349 -2.49 -16.82 17.28
N THR A 350 -1.37 -17.47 16.96
CA THR A 350 -0.54 -18.20 17.94
C THR A 350 0.10 -17.29 18.99
N ALA A 351 0.29 -16.02 18.66
CA ALA A 351 0.70 -14.97 19.61
C ALA A 351 -0.34 -13.84 19.59
N ASP A 352 -0.14 -12.87 18.72
CA ASP A 352 -1.14 -11.86 18.38
C ASP A 352 -1.84 -12.26 17.06
N TYR A 353 -3.05 -11.76 16.85
CA TYR A 353 -3.72 -11.94 15.56
C TYR A 353 -3.03 -11.10 14.48
N PHE A 354 -2.60 -11.73 13.39
CA PHE A 354 -2.01 -11.04 12.25
C PHE A 354 -2.19 -11.79 10.94
N ARG A 355 -1.97 -11.07 9.84
CA ARG A 355 -1.69 -11.66 8.53
C ARG A 355 -0.42 -11.07 7.95
N GLY A 356 0.30 -11.85 7.16
CA GLY A 356 1.56 -11.44 6.58
C GLY A 356 2.12 -12.49 5.62
N PHE A 357 3.29 -12.20 5.06
CA PHE A 357 3.95 -13.05 4.08
C PHE A 357 5.11 -13.82 4.69
N VAL A 358 5.23 -15.07 4.26
CA VAL A 358 6.36 -15.97 4.54
C VAL A 358 6.78 -16.68 3.25
N PRO A 359 8.02 -17.17 3.12
CA PRO A 359 8.41 -18.00 1.99
C PRO A 359 7.55 -19.26 1.91
N VAL A 360 7.14 -19.68 0.71
CA VAL A 360 6.31 -20.88 0.52
C VAL A 360 6.99 -22.15 1.05
N ASP A 361 8.31 -22.26 0.91
CA ASP A 361 9.12 -23.39 1.39
C ASP A 361 9.29 -23.44 2.91
N SER A 362 8.85 -22.39 3.62
CA SER A 362 8.79 -22.36 5.09
C SER A 362 7.49 -22.94 5.66
N LEU A 363 6.59 -23.42 4.79
CA LEU A 363 5.32 -24.02 5.18
C LEU A 363 5.23 -25.48 4.71
N SER A 364 4.56 -26.30 5.51
CA SER A 364 4.21 -27.66 5.14
C SER A 364 2.73 -27.94 5.35
N THR A 365 2.12 -28.63 4.39
CA THR A 365 0.77 -29.19 4.50
C THR A 365 0.78 -30.63 5.05
N SER A 366 1.84 -31.02 5.74
CA SER A 366 1.87 -32.17 6.63
C SER A 366 2.99 -32.02 7.65
N ARG A 367 2.72 -32.32 8.92
CA ARG A 367 3.78 -32.37 9.94
C ARG A 367 4.16 -33.81 10.18
N GLN A 368 5.42 -34.16 9.94
CA GLN A 368 5.93 -35.53 10.05
C GLN A 368 6.91 -35.63 11.21
N PHE A 369 6.76 -36.70 11.97
CA PHE A 369 7.56 -37.06 13.14
C PHE A 369 8.25 -38.38 12.85
N ASP A 370 9.57 -38.41 12.99
CA ASP A 370 10.32 -39.67 12.99
C ASP A 370 10.21 -40.29 14.38
N LEU A 371 9.67 -41.51 14.45
CA LEU A 371 9.45 -42.19 15.73
C LEU A 371 10.76 -42.72 16.33
N GLN A 372 11.84 -42.83 15.55
CA GLN A 372 13.15 -43.19 16.08
C GLN A 372 13.73 -42.10 16.97
N ASP A 373 13.37 -40.85 16.70
CA ASP A 373 13.78 -39.69 17.51
C ASP A 373 12.93 -39.56 18.79
N MET A 374 11.92 -40.41 18.96
CA MET A 374 10.94 -40.33 20.05
C MET A 374 11.26 -41.34 21.15
N GLY A 375 11.74 -40.83 22.29
CA GLY A 375 12.06 -41.59 23.49
C GLY A 375 13.54 -42.03 23.58
N ASP A 376 14.02 -42.24 24.80
CA ASP A 376 15.38 -42.71 25.08
C ASP A 376 15.33 -43.95 26.02
N PRO A 377 15.67 -45.16 25.55
CA PRO A 377 16.10 -45.49 24.18
C PRO A 377 14.94 -45.51 23.18
N ALA A 378 15.24 -45.27 21.90
CA ALA A 378 14.29 -45.39 20.79
C ALA A 378 13.66 -46.80 20.73
N MET A 379 12.36 -46.86 20.47
CA MET A 379 11.58 -48.12 20.55
C MET A 379 10.92 -48.50 19.24
N LEU A 380 10.56 -47.51 18.42
CA LEU A 380 9.86 -47.69 17.15
C LEU A 380 10.68 -47.03 16.05
N GLU A 381 10.68 -47.65 14.87
CA GLU A 381 11.13 -47.01 13.64
C GLU A 381 9.96 -46.79 12.69
N GLY A 382 9.93 -45.63 12.03
CA GLY A 382 8.86 -45.24 11.15
C GLY A 382 8.39 -43.83 11.44
N THR A 383 7.18 -43.52 10.99
CA THR A 383 6.70 -42.13 10.93
C THR A 383 5.30 -41.99 11.49
N LEU A 384 5.05 -40.85 12.12
CA LEU A 384 3.73 -40.33 12.41
C LEU A 384 3.58 -39.01 11.66
N SER A 385 2.52 -38.87 10.90
CA SER A 385 2.22 -37.65 10.14
C SER A 385 0.86 -37.11 10.55
N VAL A 386 0.83 -35.83 10.92
CA VAL A 386 -0.39 -35.09 11.22
C VAL A 386 -0.71 -34.20 10.03
N ASP A 387 -1.95 -34.28 9.55
CA ASP A 387 -2.42 -33.40 8.50
C ASP A 387 -2.56 -31.95 9.01
N PRO A 388 -2.75 -30.98 8.12
CA PRO A 388 -2.76 -29.58 8.54
C PRO A 388 -3.95 -29.18 9.38
N SER A 389 -5.07 -29.91 9.26
CA SER A 389 -6.21 -29.68 10.15
C SER A 389 -5.88 -30.01 11.60
N GLY A 390 -4.77 -30.71 11.85
CA GLY A 390 -4.43 -31.27 13.16
C GLY A 390 -5.31 -32.45 13.54
N ARG A 391 -6.19 -32.92 12.65
CA ARG A 391 -7.21 -33.92 12.99
C ARG A 391 -6.99 -35.26 12.34
N LYS A 392 -6.24 -35.35 11.25
CA LYS A 392 -5.99 -36.64 10.60
C LYS A 392 -4.56 -37.06 10.87
N VAL A 393 -4.40 -38.19 11.54
CA VAL A 393 -3.09 -38.76 11.82
C VAL A 393 -2.92 -40.02 11.01
N SER A 394 -1.78 -40.12 10.34
CA SER A 394 -1.31 -41.32 9.66
C SER A 394 -0.08 -41.83 10.37
N VAL A 395 -0.01 -43.12 10.62
CA VAL A 395 1.15 -43.77 11.22
C VAL A 395 1.60 -44.92 10.33
N HIS A 396 2.91 -45.14 10.28
CA HIS A 396 3.54 -46.26 9.61
C HIS A 396 4.83 -46.59 10.34
N PHE A 397 4.82 -47.64 11.16
CA PHE A 397 5.94 -47.95 12.05
C PHE A 397 6.06 -49.42 12.40
N ARG A 398 7.22 -49.82 12.93
CA ARG A 398 7.42 -51.14 13.56
C ARG A 398 8.35 -51.03 14.77
N PRO A 399 8.37 -52.03 15.67
CA PRO A 399 9.42 -52.16 16.67
C PRO A 399 10.81 -52.18 16.04
N ILE A 400 11.78 -51.46 16.64
CA ILE A 400 13.18 -51.52 16.21
C ILE A 400 13.74 -52.93 16.43
N SER A 401 14.42 -53.48 15.42
CA SER A 401 15.14 -54.76 15.54
C SER A 401 16.27 -54.68 16.57
N GLY A 402 16.39 -55.71 17.41
CA GLY A 402 17.24 -55.73 18.60
C GLY A 402 16.73 -54.85 19.75
N GLY A 403 15.55 -54.23 19.59
CA GLY A 403 15.07 -53.16 20.44
C GLY A 403 14.27 -53.62 21.66
N ALA A 404 13.88 -52.64 22.46
CA ALA A 404 13.11 -52.75 23.68
C ALA A 404 11.80 -53.58 23.60
N LEU A 405 11.26 -53.71 22.40
CA LEU A 405 9.93 -54.24 22.10
C LEU A 405 9.97 -55.54 21.27
N GLU A 406 11.13 -55.95 20.72
CA GLU A 406 11.22 -57.06 19.76
C GLU A 406 10.81 -58.42 20.36
N ASP A 407 11.23 -58.73 21.59
CA ASP A 407 11.00 -60.02 22.25
C ASP A 407 9.67 -60.10 23.03
N LYS A 408 8.75 -59.14 22.85
CA LYS A 408 7.60 -58.95 23.75
C LYS A 408 6.28 -59.56 23.28
N ASN A 409 6.26 -60.35 22.20
CA ASN A 409 5.03 -60.93 21.63
C ASN A 409 3.89 -59.89 21.52
N ILE A 410 4.19 -58.77 20.87
CA ILE A 410 3.23 -57.69 20.65
C ILE A 410 2.18 -58.17 19.64
N GLU A 411 0.92 -58.12 20.03
CA GLU A 411 -0.21 -58.44 19.15
C GLU A 411 -0.81 -57.20 18.50
N SER A 412 -0.78 -56.07 19.19
CA SER A 412 -1.34 -54.83 18.69
C SER A 412 -0.70 -53.59 19.29
N PHE A 413 -0.99 -52.44 18.70
CA PHE A 413 -0.70 -51.13 19.26
C PHE A 413 -1.99 -50.36 19.48
N GLU A 414 -2.11 -49.73 20.64
CA GLU A 414 -3.16 -48.77 20.92
C GLU A 414 -2.63 -47.35 20.84
N LEU A 415 -3.39 -46.49 20.17
CA LEU A 415 -3.12 -45.07 20.06
C LEU A 415 -4.12 -44.36 20.96
N ARG A 416 -3.60 -43.58 21.90
CA ARG A 416 -4.39 -42.90 22.92
C ARG A 416 -3.97 -41.44 23.05
N ASP A 417 -4.88 -40.59 23.47
CA ASP A 417 -4.54 -39.26 23.99
C ASP A 417 -3.92 -39.45 25.39
N PRO A 418 -2.66 -39.05 25.63
CA PRO A 418 -1.99 -39.26 26.91
C PRO A 418 -2.64 -38.49 28.07
N PHE A 419 -3.32 -37.38 27.80
CA PHE A 419 -3.90 -36.53 28.84
C PHE A 419 -5.28 -37.01 29.26
N SER A 420 -6.16 -37.24 28.29
CA SER A 420 -7.53 -37.70 28.56
C SER A 420 -7.64 -39.22 28.73
N LYS A 421 -6.58 -39.96 28.39
CA LYS A 421 -6.57 -41.42 28.22
C LYS A 421 -7.63 -41.91 27.20
N LEU A 422 -8.12 -41.03 26.34
CA LEU A 422 -9.09 -41.38 25.31
C LEU A 422 -8.44 -42.34 24.30
N HIS A 423 -9.10 -43.47 24.05
CA HIS A 423 -8.71 -44.39 22.99
C HIS A 423 -9.03 -43.79 21.62
N LEU A 424 -8.02 -43.70 20.75
CA LEU A 424 -8.13 -43.10 19.41
C LEU A 424 -8.21 -44.17 18.31
N SER A 425 -7.34 -45.19 18.37
CA SER A 425 -7.32 -46.28 17.38
C SER A 425 -6.55 -47.50 17.92
N SER A 426 -6.80 -48.67 17.32
CA SER A 426 -6.00 -49.89 17.48
C SER A 426 -5.39 -50.31 16.15
N LEU A 427 -4.15 -50.80 16.17
CA LEU A 427 -3.46 -51.38 15.01
C LEU A 427 -3.08 -52.82 15.34
N ASN A 428 -3.74 -53.77 14.69
CA ASN A 428 -3.61 -55.21 15.00
C ASN A 428 -3.06 -56.01 13.81
N GLU A 429 -2.89 -55.37 12.66
CA GLU A 429 -2.39 -55.98 11.44
C GLU A 429 -1.05 -55.35 11.09
N LYS A 430 -0.12 -56.22 10.68
CA LYS A 430 1.19 -55.83 10.16
C LYS A 430 1.35 -56.32 8.73
N ASP A 431 2.08 -55.57 7.93
CA ASP A 431 2.42 -55.97 6.57
C ASP A 431 3.52 -57.07 6.55
N GLN A 432 3.95 -57.43 5.34
CA GLN A 432 4.98 -58.47 5.13
C GLN A 432 6.35 -58.07 5.70
N GLU A 433 6.61 -56.78 5.88
CA GLU A 433 7.85 -56.23 6.41
C GLU A 433 7.77 -55.92 7.92
N GLY A 434 6.61 -56.20 8.53
CA GLY A 434 6.35 -56.07 9.96
C GLY A 434 5.85 -54.69 10.39
N TYR A 435 5.48 -53.80 9.46
CA TYR A 435 4.96 -52.47 9.77
C TYR A 435 3.47 -52.47 10.09
N TYR A 436 3.12 -51.73 11.13
CA TYR A 436 1.77 -51.34 11.49
C TYR A 436 1.46 -49.99 10.84
N SER A 437 0.33 -49.92 10.15
CA SER A 437 -0.09 -48.70 9.46
C SER A 437 -1.54 -48.39 9.71
N GLY A 438 -1.87 -47.11 9.80
CA GLY A 438 -3.26 -46.68 9.93
C GLY A 438 -3.41 -45.20 9.72
N THR A 439 -4.61 -44.79 9.36
CA THR A 439 -5.00 -43.39 9.25
C THR A 439 -6.34 -43.21 9.96
N PHE A 440 -6.39 -42.25 10.88
CA PHE A 440 -7.55 -42.04 11.73
C PHE A 440 -7.76 -40.56 12.01
N THR A 441 -8.98 -40.21 12.43
CA THR A 441 -9.34 -38.84 12.81
C THR A 441 -9.34 -38.73 14.33
N ILE A 442 -8.74 -37.67 14.85
CA ILE A 442 -8.63 -37.36 16.27
C ILE A 442 -9.50 -36.14 16.65
N PRO A 443 -9.92 -36.00 17.91
CA PRO A 443 -10.65 -34.83 18.40
C PRO A 443 -9.84 -33.54 18.26
N ASN A 444 -10.55 -32.40 18.16
CA ASN A 444 -9.93 -31.06 17.99
C ASN A 444 -8.98 -30.67 19.13
N GLU A 445 -9.17 -31.21 20.33
CA GLU A 445 -8.40 -30.87 21.53
C GLU A 445 -7.08 -31.68 21.63
N THR A 446 -6.91 -32.71 20.78
CA THR A 446 -5.79 -33.65 20.89
C THR A 446 -4.57 -33.11 20.14
N CYS A 447 -3.53 -32.71 20.89
CA CYS A 447 -2.23 -32.25 20.37
C CYS A 447 -1.09 -33.26 20.62
N SER A 448 -1.43 -34.47 21.07
CA SER A 448 -0.45 -35.51 21.30
C SER A 448 -1.06 -36.90 21.15
N ILE A 449 -0.21 -37.85 20.78
CA ILE A 449 -0.55 -39.27 20.69
C ILE A 449 0.47 -40.08 21.46
N GLN A 450 -0.05 -40.97 22.28
CA GLN A 450 0.71 -42.02 22.91
C GLN A 450 0.46 -43.35 22.20
N ILE A 451 1.52 -43.96 21.69
CA ILE A 451 1.54 -45.28 21.06
C ILE A 451 1.94 -46.30 22.12
N VAL A 452 1.01 -47.19 22.48
CA VAL A 452 1.16 -48.18 23.54
C VAL A 452 1.19 -49.58 22.94
N ALA A 453 2.24 -50.35 23.22
CA ALA A 453 2.35 -51.74 22.79
C ALA A 453 1.47 -52.66 23.64
N MET A 454 0.68 -53.52 23.01
CA MET A 454 -0.23 -54.46 23.66
C MET A 454 0.23 -55.93 23.44
N PRO A 455 0.53 -56.68 24.50
CA PRO A 455 0.95 -58.08 24.42
C PRO A 455 -0.25 -59.05 24.30
N ALA A 456 0.03 -60.30 23.94
CA ALA A 456 -0.96 -61.39 23.88
C ALA A 456 -1.63 -61.77 25.22
N TYR A 457 -0.95 -61.57 26.36
CA TYR A 457 -1.45 -62.01 27.68
C TYR A 457 -1.00 -61.05 28.81
N GLY A 458 -1.96 -60.48 29.58
CA GLY A 458 -1.72 -59.64 30.77
C GLY A 458 -2.94 -58.78 31.17
N THR A 459 -3.07 -58.41 32.46
CA THR A 459 -4.12 -57.48 32.94
C THR A 459 -3.66 -56.02 32.86
N MET A 460 -4.52 -55.12 32.38
CA MET A 460 -4.24 -53.71 32.08
C MET A 460 -3.50 -52.94 33.20
N ASP A 461 -3.71 -53.28 34.47
CA ASP A 461 -3.10 -52.61 35.65
C ASP A 461 -1.57 -52.81 35.78
N GLU A 462 -0.98 -53.86 35.19
CA GLU A 462 0.48 -54.05 35.20
C GLU A 462 1.19 -53.27 34.08
N TRP A 463 0.45 -52.77 33.07
CA TRP A 463 1.01 -52.32 31.78
C TRP A 463 0.93 -50.81 31.53
N ASP A 464 0.26 -50.02 32.37
CA ASP A 464 0.41 -48.54 32.36
C ASP A 464 1.88 -48.11 32.60
N SER A 465 2.76 -49.05 32.99
CA SER A 465 4.22 -48.92 33.13
C SER A 465 5.04 -49.32 31.88
N MET A 466 4.38 -49.79 30.80
CA MET A 466 5.06 -50.29 29.61
C MET A 466 5.28 -49.18 28.57
N LYS A 467 6.56 -48.90 28.33
CA LYS A 467 7.18 -48.44 27.07
C LYS A 467 6.20 -47.91 26.01
N ALA A 468 5.78 -46.67 26.21
CA ALA A 468 4.97 -45.93 25.25
C ALA A 468 5.82 -44.88 24.53
N VAL A 469 5.57 -44.67 23.23
CA VAL A 469 6.13 -43.55 22.47
C VAL A 469 5.10 -42.44 22.48
N THR A 470 5.46 -41.28 23.02
CA THR A 470 4.57 -40.11 23.02
C THR A 470 5.10 -39.11 22.01
N VAL A 471 4.21 -38.67 21.11
CA VAL A 471 4.48 -37.63 20.12
C VAL A 471 3.57 -36.45 20.43
N GLU A 472 4.14 -35.27 20.60
CA GLU A 472 3.42 -34.03 20.87
C GLU A 472 3.70 -33.03 19.75
N TRP A 473 2.72 -32.19 19.41
CA TRP A 473 2.86 -31.20 18.33
C TRP A 473 2.21 -29.86 18.64
#